data_AF-A0A382IW08-F1
#
_entry.id   AF-A0A382IW08-F1
#
_cell.length_a   1.000
_cell.length_b   1.000
_cell.length_c   1.000
_cell.angle_alpha   90.00
_cell.angle_beta   90.00
_cell.angle_gamma   90.00
#
_symmetry.space_group_name_H-M   'P 1'
#
loop_
_entity.id
_entity.type
_entity.pdbx_description
1 polymer ?
#
loop_
_entity_poly.entity_id
_entity_poly.type
_entity_poly.pdbx_seq_one_letter_code
_entity_poly.pdbx_strand_id
1 'polypeptide(L)'
;MQAKEVGKAKQRLVVMFSPNGTLPKHFWPDRKEGEFNLKPIMEPLTPFKDHILTLKGVHNRVRGDGDNHMRGISCLLTAKELHRG
;
A
#
# COMPACT_ATOMS: atom_id res chain seq x y z
N MET A 1 -45.98 0.28 -2.16
CA MET A 1 -44.61 0.54 -2.63
C MET A 1 -43.67 0.25 -1.47
N GLN A 2 -43.00 -0.90 -1.44
CA GLN A 2 -42.05 -1.25 -0.38
C GLN A 2 -40.67 -0.72 -0.79
N ALA A 3 -40.05 0.11 0.07
CA ALA A 3 -38.72 0.62 -0.16
C ALA A 3 -37.70 -0.51 -0.05
N LYS A 4 -36.83 -0.65 -1.06
CA LYS A 4 -35.75 -1.62 -1.08
C LYS A 4 -34.66 -1.17 -0.09
N GLU A 5 -34.39 -1.99 0.92
CA GLU A 5 -33.26 -1.83 1.82
C GLU A 5 -31.96 -1.69 1.01
N VAL A 6 -31.27 -0.55 1.15
CA VAL A 6 -29.99 -0.30 0.50
C VAL A 6 -28.91 -1.03 1.31
N GLY A 7 -28.65 -2.30 0.97
CA GLY A 7 -27.58 -3.06 1.58
C GLY A 7 -26.23 -2.34 1.47
N LYS A 8 -25.44 -2.34 2.56
CA LYS A 8 -24.12 -1.70 2.60
C LYS A 8 -23.25 -2.20 1.43
N ALA A 9 -22.70 -1.28 0.65
CA ALA A 9 -21.81 -1.62 -0.47
C ALA A 9 -20.60 -2.42 0.02
N LYS A 10 -20.11 -3.36 -0.81
CA LYS A 10 -18.90 -4.13 -0.50
C LYS A 10 -17.70 -3.20 -0.36
N GLN A 11 -16.98 -3.31 0.76
CA GLN A 11 -15.72 -2.58 0.97
C GLN A 11 -14.61 -3.21 0.13
N ARG A 12 -13.78 -2.36 -0.48
CA ARG A 12 -12.65 -2.79 -1.32
C ARG A 12 -11.36 -2.30 -0.68
N LEU A 13 -10.35 -3.17 -0.63
CA LEU A 13 -8.99 -2.81 -0.23
C LEU A 13 -8.14 -2.70 -1.49
N VAL A 14 -7.46 -1.57 -1.64
CA VAL A 14 -6.44 -1.37 -2.69
C VAL A 14 -5.09 -1.32 -2.01
N VAL A 15 -4.15 -2.14 -2.47
CA VAL A 15 -2.76 -2.09 -2.03
C VAL A 15 -1.90 -1.58 -3.17
N MET A 16 -1.20 -0.47 -2.92
CA MET A 16 -0.29 0.15 -3.87
C MET A 16 1.13 0.09 -3.30
N PHE A 17 2.09 -0.33 -4.11
CA PHE A 17 3.51 -0.25 -3.79
C PHE A 17 4.21 0.58 -4.87
N SER A 18 5.27 1.29 -4.48
CA SER A 18 6.08 2.08 -5.40
C SER A 18 7.48 1.46 -5.49
N PRO A 19 7.92 0.99 -6.67
CA PRO A 19 9.17 0.23 -6.82
C PRO A 19 10.41 1.14 -6.83
N ASN A 20 11.54 0.54 -7.20
CA ASN A 20 12.77 1.26 -7.53
C ASN A 20 12.48 2.38 -8.55
N GLY A 21 13.10 3.54 -8.37
CA GLY A 21 12.84 4.75 -9.18
C GLY A 21 11.91 5.77 -8.52
N THR A 22 11.26 5.42 -7.41
CA THR A 22 10.50 6.37 -6.58
C THR A 22 11.42 7.47 -6.03
N LEU A 23 10.95 8.72 -6.00
CA LEU A 23 11.64 9.83 -5.34
C LEU A 23 11.14 9.99 -3.89
N PRO A 24 11.86 9.51 -2.85
CA PRO A 24 11.28 9.37 -1.50
C PRO A 24 10.86 10.71 -0.88
N LYS A 25 11.58 11.80 -1.20
CA LYS A 25 11.26 13.17 -0.74
C LYS A 25 9.94 13.70 -1.29
N HIS A 26 9.50 13.19 -2.45
CA HIS A 26 8.26 13.60 -3.13
C HIS A 26 7.16 12.54 -3.07
N PHE A 27 7.43 11.39 -2.43
CA PHE A 27 6.48 10.29 -2.28
C PHE A 27 5.84 10.30 -0.90
N TRP A 28 6.64 10.20 0.17
CA TRP A 28 6.11 9.99 1.50
C TRP A 28 5.40 11.25 2.02
N PRO A 29 4.15 11.13 2.50
CA PRO A 29 3.42 12.27 3.04
C PRO A 29 4.11 12.80 4.29
N ASP A 30 4.00 14.10 4.52
CA ASP A 30 4.42 14.67 5.80
C ASP A 30 3.35 14.38 6.85
N ARG A 31 3.80 14.01 8.04
CA ARG A 31 2.96 13.96 9.24
C ARG A 31 3.48 15.00 10.22
N LYS A 32 2.67 16.01 10.50
CA LYS A 32 2.83 16.93 11.63
C LYS A 32 1.58 16.82 12.49
N GLU A 33 1.61 17.31 13.72
CA GLU A 33 0.52 17.19 14.68
C GLU A 33 -0.86 17.48 14.04
N GLY A 34 -1.69 16.45 13.87
CA GLY A 34 -3.01 16.56 13.25
C GLY A 34 -3.04 16.71 11.72
N GLU A 35 -1.89 16.90 11.07
CA GLU A 35 -1.79 17.10 9.61
C GLU A 35 -1.21 15.89 8.90
N PHE A 36 -1.93 15.43 7.87
CA PHE A 36 -1.46 14.43 6.92
C PHE A 36 -1.41 15.07 5.53
N ASN A 37 -0.22 15.44 5.05
CA ASN A 37 -0.09 16.18 3.80
C ASN A 37 0.51 15.29 2.70
N LEU A 38 -0.29 15.01 1.67
CA LEU A 38 0.16 14.23 0.50
C LEU A 38 1.20 15.03 -0.28
N LYS A 39 2.27 14.35 -0.72
CA LYS A 39 3.30 14.93 -1.60
C LYS A 39 2.89 14.78 -3.08
N PRO A 40 3.55 15.47 -4.03
CA PRO A 40 3.16 15.47 -5.44
C PRO A 40 2.91 14.10 -6.07
N ILE A 41 3.69 13.06 -5.72
CA ILE A 41 3.46 11.71 -6.27
C ILE A 41 2.15 11.09 -5.76
N MET A 42 1.72 11.43 -4.53
CA MET A 42 0.47 10.95 -3.94
C MET A 42 -0.70 11.92 -4.09
N GLU A 43 -0.48 13.13 -4.60
CA GLU A 43 -1.50 14.16 -4.79
C GLU A 43 -2.77 13.68 -5.54
N PRO A 44 -2.67 12.80 -6.57
CA PRO A 44 -3.85 12.23 -7.22
C PRO A 44 -4.77 11.42 -6.30
N LEU A 45 -4.27 10.99 -5.12
CA LEU A 45 -5.04 10.26 -4.12
C LEU A 45 -5.79 11.16 -3.13
N THR A 46 -5.72 12.48 -3.28
CA THR A 46 -6.41 13.45 -2.42
C THR A 46 -7.91 13.15 -2.21
N PRO A 47 -8.68 12.70 -3.22
CA PRO A 47 -10.09 12.31 -3.00
C PRO A 47 -10.30 11.18 -1.99
N PHE A 48 -9.23 10.43 -1.65
CA PHE A 48 -9.25 9.30 -0.73
C PHE A 48 -8.42 9.56 0.54
N LYS A 49 -8.04 10.81 0.81
CA LYS A 49 -7.10 11.18 1.88
C LYS A 49 -7.41 10.55 3.24
N ASP A 50 -8.68 10.53 3.64
CA ASP A 50 -9.15 9.97 4.92
C ASP A 50 -9.22 8.43 4.95
N HIS A 51 -8.93 7.80 3.81
CA HIS A 51 -8.92 6.36 3.62
C HIS A 51 -7.53 5.80 3.30
N ILE A 52 -6.47 6.62 3.44
CA ILE A 52 -5.09 6.21 3.15
C ILE A 52 -4.37 5.79 4.43
N LEU A 53 -3.77 4.60 4.41
CA LEU A 53 -2.78 4.15 5.37
C LEU A 53 -1.41 4.06 4.68
N THR A 54 -0.45 4.88 5.11
CA THR A 54 0.93 4.78 4.64
C THR A 54 1.81 3.99 5.60
N LEU A 55 2.49 2.98 5.09
CA LEU A 55 3.43 2.14 5.83
C LEU A 55 4.85 2.37 5.33
N LYS A 56 5.74 2.84 6.21
CA LYS A 56 7.16 3.10 5.91
C LYS A 56 8.03 2.44 6.97
N GLY A 57 9.14 1.83 6.57
CA GLY A 57 10.05 1.12 7.49
C GLY A 57 9.64 -0.32 7.81
N VAL A 58 8.78 -0.93 6.99
CA VAL A 58 8.44 -2.36 7.08
C VAL A 58 9.48 -3.16 6.29
N HIS A 59 10.12 -4.13 6.93
CA HIS A 59 11.18 -4.92 6.34
C HIS A 59 10.77 -6.38 6.17
N ASN A 60 11.01 -6.95 4.99
CA ASN A 60 10.84 -8.38 4.75
C ASN A 60 12.02 -9.18 5.37
N ARG A 61 11.71 -10.09 6.29
CA ARG A 61 12.67 -11.03 6.89
C ARG A 61 12.56 -12.45 6.32
N VAL A 62 11.60 -12.72 5.46
CA VAL A 62 11.39 -14.02 4.80
C VAL A 62 12.60 -14.34 3.91
N ARG A 63 13.04 -15.60 3.95
CA ARG A 63 14.18 -16.13 3.18
C ARG A 63 13.69 -17.24 2.24
N GLY A 64 14.61 -17.95 1.59
CA GLY A 64 14.30 -18.99 0.61
C GLY A 64 15.07 -18.81 -0.69
N ASP A 65 14.62 -19.55 -1.71
CA ASP A 65 15.24 -19.59 -3.04
C ASP A 65 15.03 -18.30 -3.84
N GLY A 66 15.83 -18.12 -4.90
CA GLY A 66 15.83 -16.92 -5.74
C GLY A 66 16.68 -15.77 -5.18
N ASP A 67 16.81 -14.71 -5.97
CA ASP A 67 17.56 -13.51 -5.59
C ASP A 67 16.74 -12.57 -4.68
N ASN A 68 17.35 -11.47 -4.23
CA ASN A 68 16.68 -10.52 -3.34
C ASN A 68 15.45 -9.86 -3.96
N HIS A 69 15.47 -9.60 -5.27
CA HIS A 69 14.36 -8.96 -5.97
C HIS A 69 13.17 -9.93 -6.09
N MET A 70 13.42 -11.16 -6.54
CA MET A 70 12.39 -12.21 -6.64
C MET A 70 11.74 -12.48 -5.28
N ARG A 71 12.55 -12.64 -4.24
CA ARG A 71 12.07 -12.88 -2.87
C ARG A 71 11.30 -11.70 -2.29
N GLY A 72 11.68 -10.47 -2.64
CA GLY A 72 10.99 -9.26 -2.21
C GLY A 72 9.57 -9.16 -2.77
N ILE A 73 9.39 -9.53 -4.04
CA ILE A 73 8.08 -9.51 -4.68
C ILE A 73 7.23 -10.72 -4.29
N SER A 74 7.81 -11.92 -4.15
CA SER A 74 7.05 -13.14 -3.82
C SER A 74 6.38 -13.09 -2.45
N CYS A 75 7.02 -12.46 -1.47
CA CYS A 75 6.48 -12.32 -0.13
C CYS A 75 5.51 -11.14 0.02
N LEU A 76 5.38 -10.28 -1.00
CA LEU A 76 4.62 -9.04 -0.92
C LEU A 76 3.15 -9.38 -0.61
N LEU A 77 2.66 -8.95 0.56
CA LEU A 77 1.33 -9.24 1.10
C LEU A 77 1.04 -10.70 1.49
N THR A 78 1.94 -11.64 1.20
CA THR A 78 1.76 -13.06 1.54
C THR A 78 2.54 -13.48 2.77
N ALA A 79 3.67 -12.81 3.04
CA ALA A 79 4.66 -13.24 4.03
C ALA A 79 5.10 -14.71 3.85
N LYS A 80 5.10 -15.20 2.61
CA LYS A 80 5.50 -16.57 2.25
C LYS A 80 6.80 -16.59 1.46
N GLU A 81 7.51 -17.70 1.56
CA GLU A 81 8.71 -17.98 0.77
C GLU A 81 8.36 -18.14 -0.72
N LEU A 82 9.32 -17.88 -1.60
CA LEU A 82 9.18 -18.12 -3.02
C LEU A 82 9.01 -19.64 -3.26
N HIS A 83 8.02 -20.03 -4.06
CA HIS A 83 7.83 -21.42 -4.45
C HIS A 83 9.06 -21.94 -5.20
N ARG A 84 9.49 -23.17 -4.89
CA ARG A 84 10.74 -23.75 -5.44
C ARG A 84 10.58 -24.29 -6.87
N GLY A 85 9.34 -24.36 -7.36
CA GLY A 85 8.96 -25.09 -8.58
C GLY A 85 8.40 -26.45 -8.23
#